data_AF-A0A5C6C3Q7-F1
#
_entry.id   AF-A0A5C6C3Q7-F1
#
_cell.length_a   1.000
_cell.length_b   1.000
_cell.length_c   1.000
_cell.angle_alpha   90.00
_cell.angle_beta   90.00
_cell.angle_gamma   90.00
#
_symmetry.space_group_name_H-M   'P 1'
#
loop_
_entity.id
_entity.type
_entity.pdbx_description
1 polymer ?
#
loop_
_entity_poly.entity_id
_entity_poly.type
_entity_poly.pdbx_seq_one_letter_code
_entity_poly.pdbx_strand_id
1 'polypeptide(L)'
;MSAVAKRCQPTAPFQEFAQLDTASQRPPRSSAARPFCIGFLLGAIVIGAAWTVVRVRDPKVLRNVTVSYMYETSPGSASGNNSLEIKSIEFYAGYLMMTDNNDMTRLLAIDRLRSFSFKPSVK
;
A
#
# COMPACT_ATOMS: atom_id res chain seq x y z
N MET A 1 56.16 -42.44 -67.03
CA MET A 1 56.81 -41.10 -66.98
C MET A 1 55.76 -40.08 -67.38
N SER A 2 54.95 -39.64 -66.41
CA SER A 2 55.04 -38.37 -65.68
C SER A 2 54.30 -37.23 -66.40
N ALA A 3 53.07 -37.02 -65.95
CA ALA A 3 52.17 -35.93 -66.36
C ALA A 3 52.59 -34.62 -65.66
N VAL A 4 52.73 -33.54 -66.43
CA VAL A 4 53.01 -32.20 -65.90
C VAL A 4 51.69 -31.49 -65.63
N ALA A 5 51.34 -31.44 -64.35
CA ALA A 5 50.21 -30.67 -63.83
C ALA A 5 50.50 -29.16 -63.89
N LYS A 6 49.63 -28.39 -64.55
CA LYS A 6 49.62 -26.93 -64.45
C LYS A 6 49.02 -26.52 -63.10
N ARG A 7 49.84 -25.82 -62.30
CA ARG A 7 49.45 -25.11 -61.07
C ARG A 7 48.55 -23.93 -61.44
N CYS A 8 47.30 -23.95 -61.00
CA CYS A 8 46.52 -22.74 -60.77
C CYS A 8 46.61 -22.40 -59.28
N GLN A 9 47.00 -21.16 -58.98
CA GLN A 9 47.10 -20.62 -57.63
C GLN A 9 45.72 -20.40 -56.98
N PRO A 10 45.68 -20.32 -55.63
CA PRO A 10 44.45 -20.38 -54.86
C PRO A 10 43.79 -19.00 -54.74
N THR A 11 42.51 -18.91 -55.08
CA THR A 11 41.65 -17.80 -54.67
C THR A 11 40.89 -18.25 -53.43
N ALA A 12 41.25 -17.68 -52.28
CA ALA A 12 40.43 -17.69 -51.07
C ALA A 12 40.30 -16.23 -50.61
N PRO A 13 39.33 -15.86 -49.77
CA PRO A 13 37.98 -16.41 -49.56
C PRO A 13 36.92 -15.32 -49.77
N PHE A 14 35.71 -15.64 -50.24
CA PHE A 14 34.55 -14.77 -50.00
C PHE A 14 33.60 -15.51 -49.07
N GLN A 15 33.70 -15.15 -47.78
CA GLN A 15 32.72 -15.50 -46.77
C GLN A 15 31.41 -14.82 -47.13
N GLU A 16 30.51 -15.55 -47.80
CA GLU A 16 29.11 -15.14 -47.90
C GLU A 16 28.37 -15.60 -46.62
N PHE A 17 28.79 -15.05 -45.49
CA PHE A 17 27.98 -15.01 -44.28
C PHE A 17 27.35 -13.62 -44.21
N ALA A 18 26.17 -13.45 -44.81
CA ALA A 18 25.18 -12.47 -44.35
C ALA A 18 24.00 -12.46 -45.32
N GLN A 19 23.05 -13.37 -45.16
CA GLN A 19 21.63 -13.01 -45.17
C GLN A 19 20.89 -13.94 -44.21
N LEU A 20 21.15 -13.75 -42.91
CA LEU A 20 20.12 -14.03 -41.92
C LEU A 20 19.01 -13.02 -42.21
N ASP A 21 17.96 -13.48 -42.90
CA ASP A 21 16.74 -12.73 -43.17
C ASP A 21 16.14 -12.24 -41.84
N THR A 22 16.67 -11.12 -41.37
CA THR A 22 16.14 -10.36 -40.24
C THR A 22 15.27 -9.25 -40.81
N ALA A 23 14.44 -9.58 -41.81
CA ALA A 23 13.35 -8.74 -42.26
C ALA A 23 12.11 -9.01 -41.41
N SER A 24 12.26 -8.86 -40.09
CA SER A 24 11.13 -8.67 -39.17
C SER A 24 11.28 -7.34 -38.44
N GLN A 25 11.52 -6.28 -39.21
CA GLN A 25 11.21 -4.93 -38.77
C GLN A 25 9.77 -4.61 -39.16
N ARG A 26 8.81 -5.05 -38.34
CA ARG A 26 7.58 -4.27 -38.16
C ARG A 26 7.74 -3.45 -36.89
N PRO A 27 7.67 -2.11 -36.96
CA PRO A 27 7.73 -1.28 -35.77
C PRO A 27 6.58 -1.66 -34.82
N PRO A 28 6.79 -1.57 -33.50
CA PRO A 28 5.78 -1.97 -32.53
C PRO A 28 4.51 -1.14 -32.75
N ARG A 29 3.40 -1.82 -33.08
CA ARG A 29 2.04 -1.29 -32.95
C ARG A 29 1.78 -0.99 -31.46
N SER A 30 2.34 0.10 -30.93
CA SER A 30 2.13 0.53 -29.54
C SER A 30 1.56 1.95 -29.42
N SER A 31 1.11 2.54 -30.52
CA SER A 31 0.58 3.91 -30.51
C SER A 31 -0.83 4.02 -29.92
N ALA A 32 -1.60 2.93 -29.89
CA ALA A 32 -2.95 2.92 -29.32
C ALA A 32 -2.97 2.59 -27.81
N ALA A 33 -1.95 1.92 -27.27
CA ALA A 33 -1.90 1.53 -25.84
C ALA A 33 -1.43 2.67 -24.92
N ARG A 34 -0.60 3.60 -25.42
CA ARG A 34 -0.08 4.74 -24.66
C ARG A 34 -1.17 5.62 -24.01
N PRO A 35 -2.25 6.03 -24.69
CA PRO A 35 -3.30 6.85 -24.05
C PRO A 35 -4.06 6.08 -22.97
N PHE A 36 -4.27 4.77 -23.13
CA PHE A 36 -4.91 3.94 -22.10
C PHE A 36 -4.02 3.77 -20.87
N CYS A 37 -2.71 3.57 -21.05
CA CYS A 37 -1.76 3.51 -19.94
C CYS A 37 -1.69 4.84 -19.17
N ILE A 38 -1.71 5.97 -19.87
CA ILE A 38 -1.71 7.30 -19.23
C ILE A 38 -3.02 7.52 -18.47
N GLY A 39 -4.17 7.18 -19.06
CA GLY A 39 -5.47 7.27 -18.40
C GLY A 39 -5.55 6.40 -17.14
N PHE A 40 -5.01 5.17 -17.20
CA PHE A 40 -4.96 4.27 -16.05
C PHE A 40 -4.05 4.82 -14.93
N LEU A 41 -2.86 5.33 -15.29
CA LEU A 41 -1.94 5.95 -14.33
C LEU A 41 -2.55 7.17 -13.65
N LEU A 42 -3.19 8.05 -14.42
CA LEU A 42 -3.90 9.23 -13.88
C LEU A 42 -5.06 8.80 -12.98
N GLY A 43 -5.86 7.81 -13.38
CA GLY A 43 -6.93 7.26 -12.56
C GLY A 43 -6.40 6.68 -11.23
N ALA A 44 -5.32 5.90 -11.28
CA ALA A 44 -4.69 5.32 -10.11
C ALA A 44 -4.11 6.39 -9.17
N ILE A 45 -3.52 7.46 -9.70
CA ILE A 45 -3.03 8.60 -8.90
C ILE A 45 -4.19 9.32 -8.23
N VAL A 46 -5.28 9.59 -8.94
CA VAL A 46 -6.45 10.27 -8.38
C VAL A 46 -7.11 9.42 -7.29
N ILE A 47 -7.27 8.11 -7.52
CA ILE A 47 -7.82 7.18 -6.52
C ILE A 47 -6.87 7.07 -5.32
N GLY A 48 -5.57 6.94 -5.56
CA GLY A 48 -4.56 6.89 -4.50
C GLY A 48 -4.53 8.16 -3.65
N ALA A 49 -4.58 9.34 -4.30
CA ALA A 49 -4.64 10.63 -3.62
C ALA A 49 -5.96 10.84 -2.86
N ALA A 50 -7.09 10.41 -3.43
CA ALA A 50 -8.37 10.43 -2.73
C ALA A 50 -8.34 9.50 -1.50
N TRP A 51 -7.69 8.34 -1.61
CA TRP A 51 -7.57 7.38 -0.52
C TRP A 51 -6.69 7.90 0.62
N THR A 52 -5.59 8.60 0.34
CA THR A 52 -4.74 9.19 1.37
C THR A 52 -5.43 10.35 2.08
N VAL A 53 -6.14 11.21 1.34
CA VAL A 53 -6.88 12.34 1.94
C VAL A 53 -7.98 11.87 2.90
N VAL A 54 -8.67 10.76 2.61
CA VAL A 54 -9.71 10.21 3.50
C VAL A 54 -9.13 9.61 4.79
N ARG A 55 -7.89 9.09 4.74
CA ARG A 55 -7.24 8.45 5.90
C ARG A 55 -6.47 9.42 6.80
N VAL A 56 -6.07 10.59 6.30
CA VAL A 56 -5.51 11.68 7.13
C VAL A 56 -6.65 12.52 7.70
N ARG A 57 -7.60 11.88 8.39
CA ARG A 57 -8.46 12.59 9.33
C ARG A 57 -7.75 12.57 10.66
N ASP A 58 -7.40 13.74 11.16
CA ASP A 58 -6.86 13.93 12.50
C ASP A 58 -7.66 13.09 13.50
N PRO A 59 -6.99 12.43 14.46
CA PRO A 59 -7.68 11.67 15.49
C PRO A 59 -8.65 12.61 16.19
N LYS A 60 -9.94 12.24 16.19
CA LYS A 60 -10.98 13.06 16.82
C LYS A 60 -10.73 13.07 18.33
N VAL A 61 -10.08 14.11 18.83
CA VAL A 61 -9.75 14.21 20.26
C VAL A 61 -10.97 14.72 21.02
N LEU A 62 -11.54 13.88 21.88
CA LEU A 62 -12.55 14.29 22.86
C LEU A 62 -11.84 14.60 24.18
N ARG A 63 -12.21 15.69 24.84
CA ARG A 63 -11.59 16.12 26.11
C ARG A 63 -12.63 16.25 27.20
N ASN A 64 -12.21 16.06 28.45
CA ASN A 64 -13.03 16.25 29.65
C ASN A 64 -14.34 15.45 29.59
N VAL A 65 -14.22 14.13 29.51
CA VAL A 65 -15.38 13.23 29.40
C VAL A 65 -15.31 12.15 30.48
N THR A 66 -16.48 11.68 30.88
CA THR A 66 -16.60 10.47 31.69
C THR A 66 -16.92 9.32 30.76
N VAL A 67 -16.13 8.25 30.82
CA VAL A 67 -16.29 7.06 30.00
C VAL A 67 -16.75 5.88 30.83
N SER A 68 -17.70 5.14 30.28
CA SER A 68 -18.04 3.79 30.70
C SER A 68 -17.63 2.84 29.58
N TYR A 69 -16.76 1.88 29.89
CA TYR A 69 -16.26 0.92 28.91
C TYR A 69 -16.18 -0.49 29.49
N MET A 70 -16.38 -1.49 28.63
CA MET A 70 -16.05 -2.89 28.88
C MET A 70 -15.12 -3.41 27.79
N TYR A 71 -14.01 -3.99 28.22
CA TYR A 71 -12.96 -4.50 27.34
C TYR A 71 -12.80 -6.00 27.52
N GLU A 72 -12.79 -6.76 26.43
CA GLU A 72 -12.59 -8.20 26.47
C GLU A 72 -11.16 -8.54 26.85
N THR A 73 -11.00 -9.25 27.97
CA THR A 73 -9.68 -9.68 28.48
C THR A 73 -9.37 -11.13 28.13
N SER A 74 -10.40 -11.96 27.92
CA SER A 74 -10.27 -13.32 27.39
C SER A 74 -11.60 -13.79 26.79
N PRO A 75 -11.64 -14.91 26.04
CA PRO A 75 -12.88 -15.40 25.44
C PRO A 75 -13.99 -15.57 26.48
N GLY A 76 -15.06 -14.78 26.35
CA GLY A 76 -16.20 -14.81 27.28
C GLY A 76 -16.04 -14.03 28.57
N SER A 77 -14.92 -13.32 28.79
CA SER A 77 -14.75 -12.41 29.93
C SER A 77 -14.39 -11.00 29.46
N ALA A 78 -14.99 -10.02 30.12
CA ALA A 78 -14.69 -8.61 29.89
C ALA A 78 -14.51 -7.91 31.23
N SER A 79 -13.53 -7.01 31.27
CA SER A 79 -13.25 -6.14 32.41
C SER A 79 -13.26 -4.70 31.93
N GLY A 80 -13.68 -3.80 32.80
CA GLY A 80 -13.87 -2.41 32.41
C GLY A 80 -14.21 -1.56 33.60
N ASN A 81 -14.51 -0.29 33.32
CA ASN A 81 -14.88 0.64 34.35
C ASN A 81 -16.17 1.34 33.97
N ASN A 82 -17.12 1.39 34.90
CA ASN A 82 -18.45 1.93 34.65
C ASN A 82 -18.49 3.47 34.70
N SER A 83 -17.46 4.09 35.27
CA SER A 83 -17.30 5.54 35.33
C SER A 83 -15.82 5.87 35.54
N LEU A 84 -15.12 6.22 34.46
CA LEU A 84 -13.75 6.72 34.49
C LEU A 84 -13.74 8.15 33.96
N GLU A 85 -13.32 9.10 34.79
CA GLU A 85 -13.03 10.45 34.31
C GLU A 85 -11.73 10.42 33.50
N ILE A 86 -11.81 10.91 32.28
CA ILE A 86 -10.66 10.97 31.38
C ILE A 86 -10.47 12.37 30.82
N LYS A 87 -9.20 12.73 30.75
CA LYS A 87 -8.72 14.01 30.25
C LYS A 87 -8.86 14.07 28.74
N SER A 88 -8.53 12.98 28.04
CA SER A 88 -8.66 12.87 26.59
C SER A 88 -8.97 11.46 26.10
N ILE A 89 -9.75 11.37 25.02
CA ILE A 89 -9.90 10.19 24.17
C ILE A 89 -9.40 10.55 22.78
N GLU A 90 -8.58 9.69 22.20
CA GLU A 90 -8.15 9.80 20.81
C GLU A 90 -8.56 8.54 20.06
N PHE A 91 -9.30 8.72 18.97
CA PHE A 91 -9.74 7.62 18.10
C PHE A 91 -8.78 7.45 16.94
N TYR A 92 -8.22 6.26 16.82
CA TYR A 92 -7.35 5.86 15.72
C TYR A 92 -7.98 4.71 14.92
N ALA A 93 -7.37 4.37 13.78
CA ALA A 93 -7.81 3.24 12.98
C ALA A 93 -7.48 1.92 13.70
N GLY A 94 -8.47 1.37 14.41
CA GLY A 94 -8.40 0.05 15.05
C GLY A 94 -8.10 0.07 16.55
N TYR A 95 -7.69 1.20 17.11
CA TYR A 95 -7.46 1.37 18.54
C TYR A 95 -7.95 2.72 19.03
N LEU A 96 -8.15 2.79 20.33
CA LEU A 96 -8.62 3.94 21.07
C LEU A 96 -7.64 4.20 22.21
N MET A 97 -7.14 5.42 22.29
CA MET A 97 -6.25 5.85 23.35
C MET A 97 -7.03 6.70 24.34
N MET A 98 -6.96 6.38 25.63
CA MET A 98 -7.57 7.16 26.70
C MET A 98 -6.50 7.60 27.67
N THR A 99 -6.49 8.87 28.02
CA THR A 99 -5.64 9.40 29.09
C THR A 99 -6.53 9.83 30.24
N ASP A 100 -6.33 9.23 31.40
CA ASP A 100 -7.06 9.58 32.61
C ASP A 100 -6.57 10.90 33.21
N ASN A 101 -7.23 11.36 34.28
CA ASN A 101 -6.84 12.58 34.99
C ASN A 101 -5.54 12.45 35.80
N ASN A 102 -5.01 11.23 35.97
CA ASN A 102 -3.73 10.97 36.61
C ASN A 102 -2.59 10.83 35.57
N ASP A 103 -2.84 11.27 34.33
CA ASP A 103 -1.94 11.16 33.19
C ASP A 103 -1.55 9.70 32.85
N MET A 104 -2.34 8.71 33.26
CA MET A 104 -2.18 7.33 32.81
C MET A 104 -2.89 7.12 31.48
N THR A 105 -2.10 6.77 30.48
CA THR A 105 -2.59 6.47 29.13
C THR A 105 -2.84 4.97 28.97
N ARG A 106 -4.00 4.62 28.45
CA ARG A 106 -4.41 3.24 28.14
C ARG A 106 -4.74 3.14 26.66
N LEU A 107 -4.20 2.10 26.02
CA LEU A 107 -4.50 1.76 24.63
C LEU A 107 -5.48 0.59 24.62
N LEU A 108 -6.65 0.77 24.01
CA LEU A 108 -7.67 -0.27 23.87
C LEU A 108 -7.88 -0.58 22.39
N ALA A 109 -7.78 -1.85 22.01
CA ALA A 109 -8.11 -2.28 20.66
C ALA A 109 -9.64 -2.29 20.47
N ILE A 110 -10.13 -1.70 19.36
CA ILE A 110 -11.57 -1.51 19.14
C ILE A 110 -12.29 -2.84 18.93
N ASP A 111 -11.63 -3.83 18.34
CA ASP A 111 -12.15 -5.19 18.13
C ASP A 111 -12.47 -5.93 19.44
N ARG A 112 -11.82 -5.56 20.53
CA ARG A 112 -12.01 -6.12 21.88
C ARG A 112 -12.95 -5.28 22.75
N LEU A 113 -13.40 -4.13 22.26
CA LEU A 113 -14.25 -3.22 23.01
C LEU A 113 -15.72 -3.69 22.92
N ARG A 114 -16.24 -4.23 24.02
CA ARG A 114 -17.61 -4.78 24.08
C ARG A 114 -18.66 -3.69 24.27
N SER A 115 -18.35 -2.70 25.08
CA SER A 115 -19.18 -1.51 25.25
C SER A 115 -18.29 -0.29 25.44
N PHE A 116 -18.73 0.83 24.87
CA PHE A 116 -18.08 2.11 25.04
C PHE A 116 -19.11 3.22 24.95
N SER A 117 -19.24 3.99 26.01
CA SER A 117 -20.08 5.17 26.05
C SER A 117 -19.35 6.28 26.77
N PHE A 118 -19.57 7.51 26.32
CA PHE A 118 -18.95 8.68 26.91
C PHE A 118 -20.01 9.77 27.08
N LYS A 119 -19.85 10.56 28.15
CA LYS A 119 -20.65 11.76 28.41
C LYS A 119 -19.71 12.92 28.72
N PRO A 120 -20.10 14.17 28.41
CA PRO A 120 -19.37 15.34 28.88
C PRO A 120 -19.23 15.29 30.41
N SER A 121 -18.02 15.52 30.91
CA SER A 121 -17.79 15.65 32.35
C SER A 121 -18.13 17.08 32.76
N VAL A 122 -18.87 17.26 33.86
CA VAL A 122 -19.41 18.56 34.31
C VAL A 122 -18.37 19.42 35.05
N LYS A 123 -17.08 19.24 34.76
CA LYS A 123 -16.00 20.02 35.41
C LYS A 123 -15.74 21.32 34.68
#